data_AF-A0A6P1EKN2-F1
#
_entry.id   AF-A0A6P1EKN2-F1
#
_cell.length_a   1.000
_cell.length_b   1.000
_cell.length_c   1.000
_cell.angle_alpha   90.00
_cell.angle_beta   90.00
_cell.angle_gamma   90.00
#
_symmetry.space_group_name_H-M   'P 1'
#
loop_
_entity.id
_entity.type
_entity.pdbx_description
1 polymer ?
#
loop_
_entity_poly.entity_id
_entity_poly.type
_entity_poly.pdbx_seq_one_letter_code
_entity_poly.pdbx_strand_id
1 'polypeptide(L)'
;MCIAVLLLTPQWARAEAGDATAQAPPLVTVGYDAAFDLFNLLDNLPDWLPGYTSAIYQQDWERRFGLDAEDRAALEAYARFRQRTSPMARDDAGKRPLADSLFAGSDTRTGDPYTGYFQNAASFTAATEAAIAAQAAGDRALLRRFYARFAPRARGLLAGTARFRRQQEALTRELAAPEAAAFAARMRTFYGAEAAPIFHVRFVWWPYSDRTQAKLRGGSIVLFSALDVEDDWAPIVLHEYAHFLSAGQPVANREALAAAFARRCPGALALPNPLNALEEPLAIYWGQYRFERDVRGKTLSSDASWYIQPHADRAAKAIAAAFPADRPAPALAVGPLLDAAALACE
;
A
#
# COMPACT_ATOMS: atom_id res chain seq x y z
N MET A 1 -74.15 -8.52 -24.65
CA MET A 1 -73.27 -8.17 -25.79
C MET A 1 -72.35 -7.06 -25.34
N CYS A 2 -71.16 -7.43 -24.88
CA CYS A 2 -70.15 -6.49 -24.39
C CYS A 2 -68.85 -6.80 -25.12
N ILE A 3 -68.27 -5.75 -25.72
CA ILE A 3 -67.05 -5.81 -26.53
C ILE A 3 -65.87 -5.93 -25.58
N ALA A 4 -65.10 -7.01 -25.73
CA ALA A 4 -63.85 -7.26 -25.03
C ALA A 4 -62.72 -6.41 -25.65
N VAL A 5 -62.09 -5.57 -24.84
CA VAL A 5 -60.84 -4.88 -25.19
C VAL A 5 -59.69 -5.71 -24.65
N LEU A 6 -58.85 -6.22 -25.56
CA LEU A 6 -57.57 -6.84 -25.24
C LEU A 6 -56.62 -5.78 -24.66
N LEU A 7 -56.20 -5.97 -23.41
CA LEU A 7 -55.01 -5.33 -22.85
C LEU A 7 -53.90 -6.38 -22.76
N LEU A 8 -52.93 -6.28 -23.66
CA LEU A 8 -51.65 -6.96 -23.60
C LEU A 8 -50.91 -6.54 -22.33
N THR A 9 -50.69 -7.47 -21.41
CA THR A 9 -49.74 -7.29 -20.31
C THR A 9 -48.36 -7.74 -20.79
N PRO A 10 -47.30 -6.92 -20.64
CA PRO A 10 -45.95 -7.36 -20.97
C PRO A 10 -45.48 -8.39 -19.93
N GLN A 11 -45.28 -9.63 -20.40
CA GLN A 11 -44.50 -10.65 -19.71
C GLN A 11 -43.04 -10.21 -19.64
N TRP A 12 -42.62 -9.65 -18.50
CA TRP A 12 -41.21 -9.50 -18.19
C TRP A 12 -40.90 -10.40 -16.99
N ALA A 13 -40.14 -11.43 -17.31
CA ALA A 13 -39.35 -12.35 -16.49
C ALA A 13 -39.64 -12.38 -14.98
N ARG A 14 -40.09 -13.57 -14.55
CA ARG A 14 -39.89 -14.09 -13.20
C ARG A 14 -38.45 -13.83 -12.77
N ALA A 15 -38.28 -13.07 -11.69
CA ALA A 15 -37.06 -13.08 -10.92
C ALA A 15 -36.86 -14.49 -10.39
N GLU A 16 -35.90 -15.21 -10.95
CA GLU A 16 -35.34 -16.39 -10.30
C GLU A 16 -34.78 -15.93 -8.95
N ALA A 17 -35.24 -16.58 -7.88
CA ALA A 17 -34.63 -16.49 -6.57
C ALA A 17 -33.23 -17.10 -6.68
N GLY A 18 -32.26 -16.26 -7.06
CA GLY A 18 -30.86 -16.59 -7.08
C GLY A 18 -30.36 -16.84 -5.66
N ASP A 19 -29.64 -17.95 -5.52
CA ASP A 19 -28.99 -18.47 -4.32
C ASP A 19 -28.43 -17.38 -3.39
N ALA A 20 -28.94 -17.38 -2.15
CA ALA A 20 -28.44 -16.54 -1.07
C ALA A 20 -27.16 -17.13 -0.47
N THR A 21 -26.08 -17.20 -1.25
CA THR A 21 -24.69 -17.32 -0.74
C THR A 21 -23.70 -16.57 -1.65
N ALA A 22 -24.06 -15.39 -2.14
CA ALA A 22 -23.05 -14.47 -2.64
C ALA A 22 -22.25 -13.96 -1.43
N GLN A 23 -21.16 -14.66 -1.08
CA GLN A 23 -20.17 -14.15 -0.12
C GLN A 23 -19.75 -12.77 -0.61
N ALA A 24 -19.89 -11.76 0.26
CA ALA A 24 -19.38 -10.43 -0.02
C ALA A 24 -17.89 -10.57 -0.38
N PRO A 25 -17.41 -9.90 -1.45
CA PRO A 25 -16.03 -10.02 -1.87
C PRO A 25 -15.10 -9.66 -0.70
N PRO A 26 -13.99 -10.39 -0.53
CA PRO A 26 -13.09 -10.15 0.58
C PRO A 26 -12.54 -8.72 0.50
N LEU A 27 -12.45 -8.08 1.65
CA LEU A 27 -11.87 -6.75 1.82
C LEU A 27 -10.46 -6.66 1.21
N VAL A 28 -9.68 -7.72 1.39
CA VAL A 28 -8.29 -7.84 0.95
C VAL A 28 -8.11 -9.15 0.21
N THR A 29 -7.42 -9.09 -0.93
CA THR A 29 -6.98 -10.29 -1.68
C THR A 29 -5.48 -10.42 -1.56
N VAL A 30 -5.03 -11.44 -0.83
CA VAL A 30 -3.61 -11.75 -0.63
C VAL A 30 -3.17 -12.72 -1.73
N GLY A 31 -2.06 -12.42 -2.37
CA GLY A 31 -1.55 -13.27 -3.44
C GLY A 31 -0.07 -13.09 -3.74
N TYR A 32 0.41 -13.94 -4.62
CA TYR A 32 1.72 -13.87 -5.25
C TYR A 32 1.53 -13.86 -6.76
N ASP A 33 2.14 -12.88 -7.41
CA ASP A 33 2.16 -12.77 -8.87
C ASP A 33 3.62 -12.77 -9.33
N ALA A 34 4.00 -13.80 -10.08
CA ALA A 34 5.38 -13.96 -10.52
C ALA A 34 5.83 -12.87 -11.51
N ALA A 35 4.92 -12.32 -12.31
CA ALA A 35 5.23 -11.23 -13.21
C ALA A 35 5.49 -9.94 -12.43
N PHE A 36 4.67 -9.66 -11.43
CA PHE A 36 4.83 -8.51 -10.57
C PHE A 36 6.08 -8.62 -9.69
N ASP A 37 6.38 -9.80 -9.13
CA ASP A 37 7.62 -10.03 -8.35
C ASP A 37 8.87 -9.82 -9.23
N LEU A 38 8.86 -10.36 -10.45
CA LEU A 38 9.93 -10.14 -11.42
C LEU A 38 10.11 -8.67 -11.79
N PHE A 39 9.00 -7.96 -12.03
CA PHE A 39 9.05 -6.52 -12.24
C PHE A 39 9.62 -5.79 -11.02
N ASN A 40 9.16 -6.10 -9.80
CA ASN A 40 9.64 -5.42 -8.58
C ASN A 40 11.14 -5.62 -8.36
N LEU A 41 11.66 -6.83 -8.57
CA LEU A 41 13.10 -7.09 -8.50
C LEU A 41 13.84 -6.17 -9.49
N LEU A 42 13.43 -6.18 -10.75
CA LEU A 42 14.09 -5.41 -11.81
C LEU A 42 13.96 -3.90 -11.60
N ASP A 43 12.83 -3.43 -11.10
CA ASP A 43 12.59 -2.01 -10.83
C ASP A 43 13.39 -1.51 -9.62
N ASN A 44 13.69 -2.35 -8.63
CA ASN A 44 14.55 -1.99 -7.51
C ASN A 44 16.05 -2.14 -7.81
N LEU A 45 16.41 -2.93 -8.82
CA LEU A 45 17.81 -3.26 -9.14
C LEU A 45 18.73 -2.03 -9.34
N PRO A 46 18.31 -0.91 -9.95
CA PRO A 46 19.18 0.25 -10.13
C PRO A 46 19.09 1.27 -8.98
N ASP A 47 18.32 0.98 -7.92
CA ASP A 47 18.05 1.91 -6.81
C ASP A 47 17.71 3.34 -7.27
N TRP A 48 16.77 3.45 -8.22
CA TRP A 48 16.51 4.70 -8.95
C TRP A 48 15.91 5.83 -8.10
N LEU A 49 15.39 5.53 -6.91
CA LEU A 49 14.90 6.53 -5.96
C LEU A 49 15.26 6.09 -4.53
N PRO A 50 16.50 6.37 -4.07
CA PRO A 50 16.96 5.93 -2.76
C PRO A 50 16.01 6.31 -1.63
N GLY A 51 15.74 5.36 -0.73
CA GLY A 51 14.72 5.48 0.31
C GLY A 51 13.34 4.94 -0.10
N TYR A 52 13.03 4.94 -1.39
CA TYR A 52 11.84 4.28 -1.95
C TYR A 52 12.18 2.97 -2.66
N THR A 53 13.31 2.91 -3.36
CA THR A 53 13.98 1.69 -3.80
C THR A 53 15.08 1.30 -2.80
N SER A 54 15.70 0.13 -3.00
CA SER A 54 16.76 -0.33 -2.11
C SER A 54 17.99 -0.82 -2.86
N ALA A 55 19.14 -0.23 -2.56
CA ALA A 55 20.46 -0.65 -3.05
C ALA A 55 20.79 -2.14 -2.81
N ILE A 56 20.10 -2.81 -1.88
CA ILE A 56 20.35 -4.22 -1.58
C ILE A 56 20.15 -5.14 -2.79
N TYR A 57 19.21 -4.80 -3.69
CA TYR A 57 19.00 -5.58 -4.91
C TYR A 57 20.24 -5.53 -5.80
N GLN A 58 20.82 -4.36 -5.99
CA GLN A 58 22.07 -4.21 -6.75
C GLN A 58 23.24 -4.93 -6.08
N GLN A 59 23.37 -4.80 -4.76
CA GLN A 59 24.43 -5.43 -3.98
C GLN A 59 24.35 -6.96 -4.02
N ASP A 60 23.16 -7.53 -3.83
CA ASP A 60 22.93 -8.98 -3.96
C ASP A 60 23.17 -9.45 -5.41
N TRP A 61 22.74 -8.67 -6.40
CA TRP A 61 22.97 -8.98 -7.81
C TRP A 61 24.46 -8.99 -8.17
N GLU A 62 25.20 -7.95 -7.79
CA GLU A 62 26.63 -7.83 -8.04
C GLU A 62 27.41 -8.97 -7.37
N ARG A 63 27.02 -9.33 -6.14
CA ARG A 63 27.61 -10.48 -5.44
C ARG A 63 27.37 -11.81 -6.17
N ARG A 64 26.19 -12.00 -6.78
CA ARG A 64 25.82 -13.27 -7.44
C ARG A 64 26.31 -13.38 -8.87
N PHE A 65 26.27 -12.30 -9.62
CA PHE A 65 26.43 -12.31 -11.07
C PHE A 65 27.55 -11.38 -11.58
N GLY A 66 28.05 -10.48 -10.72
CA GLY A 66 28.88 -9.36 -11.14
C GLY A 66 28.06 -8.27 -11.87
N LEU A 67 28.70 -7.12 -12.09
CA LEU A 67 28.18 -6.03 -12.92
C LEU A 67 29.32 -5.46 -13.77
N ASP A 68 29.25 -5.70 -15.07
CA ASP A 68 30.19 -5.11 -16.04
C ASP A 68 29.82 -3.65 -16.36
N ALA A 69 30.63 -2.99 -17.21
CA ALA A 69 30.42 -1.60 -17.57
C ALA A 69 29.08 -1.38 -18.32
N GLU A 70 28.65 -2.34 -19.13
CA GLU A 70 27.41 -2.24 -19.89
C GLU A 70 26.19 -2.48 -18.97
N ASP A 71 26.29 -3.38 -18.00
CA ASP A 71 25.28 -3.58 -16.96
C ASP A 71 25.05 -2.28 -16.20
N ARG A 72 26.14 -1.63 -15.75
CA ARG A 72 26.07 -0.36 -15.00
C ARG A 72 25.44 0.75 -15.85
N ALA A 73 25.83 0.86 -17.12
CA ALA A 73 25.23 1.83 -18.04
C ALA A 73 23.73 1.57 -18.27
N ALA A 74 23.31 0.30 -18.36
CA ALA A 74 21.91 -0.06 -18.53
C ALA A 74 21.07 0.23 -17.27
N LEU A 75 21.62 -0.04 -16.07
CA LEU A 75 20.98 0.29 -14.79
C LEU A 75 20.79 1.81 -14.65
N GLU A 76 21.83 2.59 -14.93
CA GLU A 76 21.78 4.04 -14.85
C GLU A 76 20.79 4.64 -15.88
N ALA A 77 20.75 4.09 -17.10
CA ALA A 77 19.79 4.49 -18.11
C ALA A 77 18.34 4.22 -17.67
N TYR A 78 18.07 3.04 -17.10
CA TYR A 78 16.75 2.71 -16.55
C TYR A 78 16.40 3.61 -15.36
N ALA A 79 17.34 3.89 -14.46
CA ALA A 79 17.11 4.80 -13.33
C ALA A 79 16.68 6.19 -13.81
N ARG A 80 17.40 6.77 -14.78
CA ARG A 80 17.03 8.06 -15.39
C ARG A 80 15.66 8.03 -16.07
N PHE A 81 15.30 6.91 -16.70
CA PHE A 81 13.95 6.74 -17.23
C PHE A 81 12.91 6.82 -16.12
N ARG A 82 13.08 6.06 -15.04
CA ARG A 82 12.12 6.04 -13.91
C ARG A 82 12.03 7.37 -13.19
N GLN A 83 13.16 8.02 -12.92
CA GLN A 83 13.19 9.34 -12.30
C GLN A 83 12.45 10.40 -13.14
N ARG A 84 12.51 10.29 -14.48
CA ARG A 84 11.81 11.22 -15.37
C ARG A 84 10.31 10.94 -15.49
N THR A 85 9.91 9.66 -15.45
CA THR A 85 8.53 9.25 -15.78
C THR A 85 7.65 8.95 -14.57
N SER A 86 8.25 8.57 -13.44
CA SER A 86 7.52 8.24 -12.22
C SER A 86 7.02 9.52 -11.53
N PRO A 87 5.72 9.60 -11.18
CA PRO A 87 5.20 10.67 -10.32
C PRO A 87 5.94 10.77 -8.99
N MET A 88 6.42 9.65 -8.44
CA MET A 88 7.11 9.59 -7.14
C MET A 88 8.47 10.30 -7.13
N ALA A 89 9.10 10.49 -8.30
CA ALA A 89 10.38 11.16 -8.42
C ALA A 89 10.24 12.67 -8.67
N ARG A 90 9.02 13.20 -8.76
CA ARG A 90 8.80 14.64 -8.94
C ARG A 90 9.28 15.37 -7.69
N ASP A 91 10.24 16.27 -7.89
CA ASP A 91 10.59 17.24 -6.86
C ASP A 91 9.53 18.33 -6.87
N ASP A 92 8.61 18.26 -5.90
CA ASP A 92 7.56 19.27 -5.74
C ASP A 92 8.11 20.61 -5.23
N ALA A 93 9.42 20.75 -4.97
CA ALA A 93 10.08 21.97 -4.48
C ALA A 93 9.36 22.62 -3.29
N GLY A 94 8.74 21.81 -2.42
CA GLY A 94 7.97 22.27 -1.27
C GLY A 94 6.57 22.83 -1.57
N LYS A 95 6.03 22.65 -2.78
CA LYS A 95 4.68 23.10 -3.19
C LYS A 95 3.58 22.06 -2.96
N ARG A 96 3.82 21.04 -2.12
CA ARG A 96 2.76 20.10 -1.77
C ARG A 96 1.67 20.82 -0.98
N PRO A 97 0.39 20.60 -1.29
CA PRO A 97 -0.70 21.05 -0.44
C PRO A 97 -0.45 20.60 1.00
N LEU A 98 -0.80 21.43 1.98
CA LEU A 98 -0.60 21.12 3.41
C LEU A 98 -1.19 19.74 3.79
N ALA A 99 -2.33 19.38 3.20
CA ALA A 99 -2.96 18.08 3.41
C ALA A 99 -2.08 16.91 2.94
N ASP A 100 -1.33 17.05 1.85
CA ASP A 100 -0.42 16.01 1.33
C ASP A 100 0.91 15.94 2.11
N SER A 101 1.17 16.91 3.00
CA SER A 101 2.29 16.84 3.95
C SER A 101 1.93 16.09 5.22
N LEU A 102 0.67 16.16 5.66
CA LEU A 102 0.22 15.61 6.95
C LEU A 102 -0.65 14.34 6.82
N PHE A 103 -1.14 14.04 5.60
CA PHE A 103 -1.89 12.84 5.26
C PHE A 103 -1.32 12.18 4.00
N ALA A 104 -1.60 10.89 3.83
CA ALA A 104 -1.21 10.15 2.64
C ALA A 104 -1.76 10.83 1.36
N GLY A 105 -0.87 11.16 0.42
CA GLY A 105 -1.19 11.84 -0.84
C GLY A 105 -1.97 10.98 -1.83
N SER A 106 -2.56 11.59 -2.86
CA SER A 106 -3.35 10.90 -3.89
C SER A 106 -2.56 9.84 -4.68
N ASP A 107 -1.25 10.05 -4.86
CA ASP A 107 -0.34 9.10 -5.51
C ASP A 107 -0.27 7.73 -4.81
N THR A 108 -0.55 7.72 -3.50
CA THR A 108 -0.72 6.51 -2.70
C THR A 108 -1.85 5.63 -3.23
N ARG A 109 -2.91 6.25 -3.78
CA ARG A 109 -4.11 5.58 -4.31
C ARG A 109 -4.02 5.31 -5.81
N THR A 110 -3.50 6.25 -6.60
CA THR A 110 -3.44 6.13 -8.07
C THR A 110 -2.27 5.27 -8.54
N GLY A 111 -1.14 5.31 -7.84
CA GLY A 111 0.06 4.55 -8.17
C GLY A 111 0.85 5.07 -9.37
N ASP A 112 1.95 4.38 -9.67
CA ASP A 112 2.80 4.66 -10.81
C ASP A 112 2.22 4.01 -12.09
N PRO A 113 1.87 4.79 -13.15
CA PRO A 113 1.30 4.27 -14.38
C PRO A 113 2.16 3.19 -15.06
N TYR A 114 3.49 3.27 -14.93
CA TYR A 114 4.38 2.27 -15.53
C TYR A 114 4.33 0.95 -14.76
N THR A 115 4.33 1.01 -13.43
CA THR A 115 4.13 -0.16 -12.55
C THR A 115 2.77 -0.83 -12.79
N GLY A 116 1.73 -0.04 -13.10
CA GLY A 116 0.37 -0.53 -13.35
C GLY A 116 0.26 -1.62 -14.43
N TYR A 117 1.18 -1.65 -15.42
CA TYR A 117 1.22 -2.72 -16.43
C TYR A 117 1.48 -4.11 -15.84
N PHE A 118 2.10 -4.19 -14.66
CA PHE A 118 2.59 -5.44 -14.07
C PHE A 118 1.76 -5.94 -12.88
N GLN A 119 1.01 -5.07 -12.20
CA GLN A 119 0.37 -5.36 -10.90
C GLN A 119 -0.63 -6.53 -10.91
N ASN A 120 -1.24 -6.84 -12.05
CA ASN A 120 -2.15 -7.97 -12.22
C ASN A 120 -1.91 -8.67 -13.58
N ALA A 121 -0.67 -8.64 -14.06
CA ALA A 121 -0.34 -9.20 -15.36
C ALA A 121 -0.19 -10.72 -15.29
N ALA A 122 -1.03 -11.45 -16.03
CA ALA A 122 -0.88 -12.90 -16.17
C ALA A 122 0.47 -13.33 -16.79
N SER A 123 1.15 -12.43 -17.49
CA SER A 123 2.44 -12.70 -18.13
C SER A 123 3.35 -11.49 -18.10
N PHE A 124 4.55 -11.67 -17.55
CA PHE A 124 5.59 -10.65 -17.55
C PHE A 124 5.94 -10.20 -18.98
N THR A 125 6.08 -11.15 -19.91
CA THR A 125 6.47 -10.82 -21.29
C THR A 125 5.43 -9.92 -21.97
N ALA A 126 4.14 -10.24 -21.82
CA ALA A 126 3.07 -9.44 -22.41
C ALA A 126 2.99 -8.05 -21.76
N ALA A 127 3.12 -7.98 -20.43
CA ALA A 127 3.16 -6.72 -19.69
C ALA A 127 4.35 -5.85 -20.10
N THR A 128 5.54 -6.43 -20.24
CA THR A 128 6.74 -5.71 -20.71
C THR A 128 6.54 -5.15 -22.11
N GLU A 129 6.01 -5.93 -23.06
CA GLU A 129 5.75 -5.43 -24.42
C GLU A 129 4.74 -4.27 -24.42
N ALA A 130 3.64 -4.39 -23.65
CA ALA A 130 2.66 -3.32 -23.52
C ALA A 130 3.25 -2.06 -22.86
N ALA A 131 4.00 -2.23 -21.77
CA ALA A 131 4.65 -1.14 -21.06
C ALA A 131 5.65 -0.41 -21.95
N ILE A 132 6.45 -1.14 -22.74
CA ILE A 132 7.39 -0.58 -23.71
C ILE A 132 6.64 0.15 -24.83
N ALA A 133 5.61 -0.45 -25.43
CA ALA A 133 4.87 0.14 -26.53
C ALA A 133 4.27 1.51 -26.18
N ALA A 134 3.86 1.69 -24.92
CA ALA A 134 3.32 2.94 -24.40
C ALA A 134 4.37 4.07 -24.21
N GLN A 135 5.67 3.77 -24.30
CA GLN A 135 6.72 4.78 -24.11
C GLN A 135 7.09 5.52 -25.40
N ALA A 136 7.80 6.64 -25.25
CA ALA A 136 8.44 7.36 -26.34
C ALA A 136 9.48 6.48 -27.08
N ALA A 137 9.73 6.76 -28.37
CA ALA A 137 10.59 5.94 -29.22
C ALA A 137 12.00 5.72 -28.63
N GLY A 138 12.61 6.75 -28.04
CA GLY A 138 13.92 6.65 -27.38
C GLY A 138 13.91 5.70 -26.17
N ASP A 139 12.84 5.76 -25.38
CA ASP A 139 12.68 4.92 -24.18
C ASP A 139 12.37 3.46 -24.53
N ARG A 140 11.70 3.20 -25.65
CA ARG A 140 11.45 1.82 -26.11
C ARG A 140 12.73 1.02 -26.30
N ALA A 141 13.72 1.61 -26.98
CA ALA A 141 14.98 0.94 -27.24
C ALA A 141 15.78 0.71 -25.95
N LEU A 142 15.77 1.69 -25.03
CA LEU A 142 16.37 1.58 -23.72
C LEU A 142 15.77 0.43 -22.91
N LEU A 143 14.44 0.39 -22.79
CA LEU A 143 13.74 -0.64 -22.00
C LEU A 143 13.94 -2.04 -22.58
N ARG A 144 13.91 -2.20 -23.91
CA ARG A 144 14.20 -3.50 -24.55
C ARG A 144 15.58 -4.02 -24.19
N ARG A 145 16.61 -3.15 -24.24
CA ARG A 145 17.98 -3.52 -23.84
C ARG A 145 18.04 -3.90 -22.36
N PHE A 146 17.41 -3.11 -21.50
CA PHE A 146 17.36 -3.38 -20.06
C PHE A 146 16.75 -4.75 -19.75
N TYR A 147 15.52 -5.01 -20.23
CA TYR A 147 14.85 -6.27 -19.96
C TYR A 147 15.54 -7.47 -20.61
N ALA A 148 16.07 -7.34 -21.82
CA ALA A 148 16.84 -8.42 -22.46
C ALA A 148 18.08 -8.82 -21.64
N ARG A 149 18.71 -7.84 -20.97
CA ARG A 149 19.94 -8.04 -20.19
C ARG A 149 19.68 -8.66 -18.82
N PHE A 150 18.68 -8.17 -18.09
CA PHE A 150 18.47 -8.56 -16.68
C PHE A 150 17.36 -9.60 -16.47
N ALA A 151 16.29 -9.60 -17.28
CA ALA A 151 15.14 -10.47 -17.04
C ALA A 151 15.47 -11.99 -17.05
N PRO A 152 16.36 -12.51 -17.92
CA PRO A 152 16.69 -13.94 -17.90
C PRO A 152 17.27 -14.42 -16.57
N ARG A 153 18.24 -13.68 -16.01
CA ARG A 153 18.86 -14.00 -14.70
C ARG A 153 17.88 -13.77 -13.55
N ALA A 154 17.09 -12.70 -13.59
CA ALA A 154 16.08 -12.41 -12.58
C ALA A 154 15.00 -13.51 -12.52
N ARG A 155 14.54 -14.02 -13.67
CA ARG A 155 13.64 -15.19 -13.74
C ARG A 155 14.28 -16.42 -13.10
N GLY A 156 15.55 -16.68 -13.37
CA GLY A 156 16.30 -17.76 -12.75
C GLY A 156 16.35 -17.63 -11.22
N LEU A 157 16.57 -16.43 -10.71
CA LEU A 157 16.59 -16.15 -9.26
C LEU A 157 15.22 -16.35 -8.61
N LEU A 158 14.15 -16.01 -9.32
CA LEU A 158 12.79 -16.13 -8.82
C LEU A 158 12.15 -17.50 -9.05
N ALA A 159 12.80 -18.40 -9.80
CA ALA A 159 12.26 -19.72 -10.11
C ALA A 159 11.93 -20.55 -8.86
N GLY A 160 10.81 -21.26 -8.89
CA GLY A 160 10.30 -22.10 -7.79
C GLY A 160 8.78 -21.97 -7.63
N THR A 161 8.08 -23.09 -7.40
CA THR A 161 6.62 -23.18 -7.56
C THR A 161 5.79 -22.90 -6.29
N ALA A 162 6.39 -22.38 -5.20
CA ALA A 162 5.67 -22.20 -3.93
C ALA A 162 6.14 -20.99 -3.09
N ARG A 163 6.57 -19.90 -3.72
CA ARG A 163 7.02 -18.70 -3.00
C ARG A 163 5.89 -18.13 -2.14
N PHE A 164 6.21 -17.80 -0.88
CA PHE A 164 5.32 -17.18 0.09
C PHE A 164 4.00 -17.93 0.37
N ARG A 165 3.84 -19.20 -0.05
CA ARG A 165 2.54 -19.91 0.06
C ARG A 165 2.02 -19.92 1.50
N ARG A 166 2.89 -20.26 2.47
CA ARG A 166 2.52 -20.29 3.89
C ARG A 166 2.10 -18.92 4.42
N GLN A 167 2.83 -17.87 4.07
CA GLN A 167 2.52 -16.50 4.49
C GLN A 167 1.20 -16.01 3.86
N GLN A 168 0.97 -16.30 2.57
CA GLN A 168 -0.29 -16.00 1.89
C GLN A 168 -1.47 -16.69 2.56
N GLU A 169 -1.37 -18.00 2.81
CA GLU A 169 -2.42 -18.78 3.46
C GLU A 169 -2.71 -18.27 4.88
N ALA A 170 -1.67 -18.00 5.68
CA ALA A 170 -1.82 -17.50 7.04
C ALA A 170 -2.50 -16.12 7.06
N LEU A 171 -1.99 -15.18 6.27
CA LEU A 171 -2.52 -13.82 6.18
C LEU A 171 -3.94 -13.81 5.59
N THR A 172 -4.22 -14.64 4.58
CA THR A 172 -5.57 -14.77 4.01
C THR A 172 -6.56 -15.24 5.07
N ARG A 173 -6.23 -16.28 5.83
CA ARG A 173 -7.12 -16.80 6.88
C ARG A 173 -7.41 -15.74 7.94
N GLU A 174 -6.39 -15.01 8.36
CA GLU A 174 -6.54 -13.98 9.39
C GLU A 174 -7.39 -12.80 8.90
N LEU A 175 -7.11 -12.25 7.72
CA LEU A 175 -7.86 -11.12 7.18
C LEU A 175 -9.28 -11.50 6.74
N ALA A 176 -9.56 -12.78 6.50
CA ALA A 176 -10.90 -13.29 6.22
C ALA A 176 -11.73 -13.57 7.48
N ALA A 177 -11.15 -13.48 8.69
CA ALA A 177 -11.88 -13.66 9.93
C ALA A 177 -12.99 -12.60 10.07
N PRO A 178 -14.18 -12.95 10.58
CA PRO A 178 -15.29 -12.00 10.75
C PRO A 178 -14.91 -10.75 11.56
N GLU A 179 -14.08 -10.92 12.59
CA GLU A 179 -13.59 -9.85 13.46
C GLU A 179 -12.70 -8.87 12.69
N ALA A 180 -11.81 -9.37 11.82
CA ALA A 180 -10.95 -8.56 10.98
C ALA A 180 -11.74 -7.79 9.91
N ALA A 181 -12.73 -8.44 9.27
CA ALA A 181 -13.61 -7.80 8.32
C ALA A 181 -14.45 -6.68 8.96
N ALA A 182 -15.02 -6.94 10.15
CA ALA A 182 -15.76 -5.94 10.92
C ALA A 182 -14.85 -4.79 11.39
N PHE A 183 -13.61 -5.09 11.77
CA PHE A 183 -12.61 -4.11 12.16
C PHE A 183 -12.28 -3.14 11.01
N ALA A 184 -11.99 -3.68 9.83
CA ALA A 184 -11.70 -2.85 8.67
C ALA A 184 -12.90 -2.01 8.21
N ALA A 185 -14.13 -2.50 8.38
CA ALA A 185 -15.32 -1.69 8.14
C ALA A 185 -15.38 -0.47 9.08
N ARG A 186 -15.00 -0.63 10.36
CA ARG A 186 -14.87 0.49 11.31
C ARG A 186 -13.75 1.45 10.92
N MET A 187 -12.60 0.94 10.48
CA MET A 187 -11.51 1.78 9.96
C MET A 187 -12.00 2.64 8.78
N ARG A 188 -12.71 2.04 7.82
CA ARG A 188 -13.28 2.76 6.68
C ARG A 188 -14.22 3.87 7.13
N THR A 189 -15.11 3.59 8.09
CA THR A 189 -16.01 4.59 8.67
C THR A 189 -15.24 5.70 9.38
N PHE A 190 -14.18 5.38 10.13
CA PHE A 190 -13.34 6.37 10.81
C PHE A 190 -12.72 7.37 9.82
N TYR A 191 -12.17 6.88 8.71
CA TYR A 191 -11.63 7.75 7.66
C TYR A 191 -12.70 8.37 6.77
N GLY A 192 -13.99 8.04 6.92
CA GLY A 192 -15.04 8.56 6.04
C GLY A 192 -14.81 8.27 4.55
N ALA A 193 -14.07 7.21 4.23
CA ALA A 193 -13.76 6.83 2.86
C ALA A 193 -14.97 6.11 2.24
N GLU A 194 -15.29 6.44 0.98
CA GLU A 194 -16.27 5.68 0.20
C GLU A 194 -15.85 4.21 0.03
N ALA A 195 -16.74 3.36 -0.51
CA ALA A 195 -16.46 1.94 -0.72
C ALA A 195 -15.08 1.74 -1.37
N ALA A 196 -14.13 1.25 -0.57
CA ALA A 196 -12.79 0.98 -1.02
C ALA A 196 -12.85 -0.13 -2.09
N PRO A 197 -12.15 -0.01 -3.23
CA PRO A 197 -11.98 -1.13 -4.14
C PRO A 197 -11.35 -2.31 -3.39
N ILE A 198 -11.52 -3.52 -3.94
CA ILE A 198 -10.85 -4.72 -3.43
C ILE A 198 -9.36 -4.41 -3.33
N PHE A 199 -8.82 -4.52 -2.12
CA PHE A 199 -7.47 -4.11 -1.83
C PHE A 199 -6.52 -5.30 -2.09
N HIS A 200 -5.47 -5.12 -2.91
CA HIS A 200 -4.59 -6.21 -3.29
C HIS A 200 -3.34 -6.24 -2.41
N VAL A 201 -3.07 -7.36 -1.74
CA VAL A 201 -1.81 -7.60 -1.05
C VAL A 201 -0.97 -8.55 -1.90
N ARG A 202 0.28 -8.16 -2.19
CA ARG A 202 1.19 -8.92 -3.05
C ARG A 202 2.52 -9.12 -2.33
N PHE A 203 2.92 -10.37 -2.16
CA PHE A 203 4.28 -10.69 -1.73
C PHE A 203 5.26 -10.55 -2.89
N VAL A 204 6.42 -9.98 -2.60
CA VAL A 204 7.57 -9.90 -3.52
C VAL A 204 8.84 -10.28 -2.78
N TRP A 205 9.80 -10.80 -3.53
CA TRP A 205 11.08 -11.18 -2.99
C TRP A 205 11.92 -9.98 -2.61
N TRP A 206 12.55 -10.13 -1.44
CA TRP A 206 13.46 -9.16 -0.88
C TRP A 206 14.76 -9.87 -0.47
N PRO A 207 15.94 -9.30 -0.79
CA PRO A 207 17.20 -9.98 -0.48
C PRO A 207 17.60 -9.96 1.01
N TYR A 208 17.09 -9.03 1.83
CA TYR A 208 17.34 -9.10 3.28
C TYR A 208 16.54 -10.23 3.93
N SER A 209 17.19 -11.01 4.79
CA SER A 209 16.56 -12.09 5.56
C SER A 209 16.30 -11.71 7.02
N ASP A 210 16.70 -10.53 7.46
CA ASP A 210 16.62 -10.07 8.85
C ASP A 210 15.52 -9.02 9.08
N ARG A 211 14.82 -8.60 8.02
CA ARG A 211 13.75 -7.61 8.08
C ARG A 211 12.79 -7.75 6.92
N THR A 212 11.59 -7.26 7.14
CA THR A 212 10.51 -7.13 6.17
C THR A 212 10.27 -5.66 5.86
N GLN A 213 9.47 -5.41 4.82
CA GLN A 213 8.95 -4.08 4.54
C GLN A 213 7.58 -4.20 3.87
N ALA A 214 6.70 -3.24 4.11
CA ALA A 214 5.50 -3.03 3.32
C ALA A 214 5.56 -1.68 2.61
N LYS A 215 4.96 -1.59 1.42
CA LYS A 215 4.75 -0.32 0.72
C LYS A 215 3.42 -0.31 0.01
N LEU A 216 2.75 0.82 0.09
CA LEU A 216 1.59 1.11 -0.75
C LEU A 216 2.02 1.52 -2.18
N ARG A 217 1.38 0.91 -3.18
CA ARG A 217 1.60 1.11 -4.62
C ARG A 217 0.28 1.00 -5.37
N GLY A 218 -0.45 2.11 -5.54
CA GLY A 218 -1.60 2.18 -6.45
C GLY A 218 -2.66 1.10 -6.22
N GLY A 219 -3.35 1.17 -5.09
CA GLY A 219 -4.38 0.16 -4.75
C GLY A 219 -3.84 -1.24 -4.38
N SER A 220 -2.52 -1.40 -4.30
CA SER A 220 -1.87 -2.62 -3.81
C SER A 220 -0.89 -2.35 -2.67
N ILE A 221 -0.87 -3.21 -1.65
CA ILE A 221 0.22 -3.30 -0.66
C ILE A 221 1.22 -4.33 -1.17
N VAL A 222 2.47 -3.93 -1.25
CA VAL A 222 3.58 -4.79 -1.63
C VAL A 222 4.33 -5.19 -0.36
N LEU A 223 4.32 -6.47 -0.04
CA LEU A 223 5.00 -7.06 1.11
C LEU A 223 6.34 -7.64 0.66
N PHE A 224 7.42 -7.02 1.09
CA PHE A 224 8.78 -7.40 0.79
C PHE A 224 9.30 -8.34 1.86
N SER A 225 9.61 -9.58 1.47
CA SER A 225 10.06 -10.62 2.40
C SER A 225 11.11 -11.52 1.75
N ALA A 226 12.04 -12.02 2.56
CA ALA A 226 12.72 -13.26 2.23
C ALA A 226 11.74 -14.44 2.33
N LEU A 227 12.11 -15.58 1.73
CA LEU A 227 11.20 -16.73 1.58
C LEU A 227 10.92 -17.49 2.89
N ASP A 228 11.86 -17.40 3.82
CA ASP A 228 11.90 -18.11 5.09
C ASP A 228 11.59 -17.22 6.30
N VAL A 229 11.42 -15.92 6.09
CA VAL A 229 11.03 -14.98 7.13
C VAL A 229 9.53 -15.11 7.40
N GLU A 230 9.21 -15.56 8.60
CA GLU A 230 7.87 -15.46 9.15
C GLU A 230 7.77 -14.14 9.92
N ASP A 231 6.79 -13.32 9.55
CA ASP A 231 6.53 -12.04 10.19
C ASP A 231 5.02 -11.89 10.40
N ASP A 232 4.66 -10.96 11.27
CA ASP A 232 3.29 -10.67 11.63
C ASP A 232 2.67 -9.66 10.66
N TRP A 233 2.23 -10.17 9.51
CA TRP A 233 1.82 -9.34 8.38
C TRP A 233 0.46 -8.65 8.54
N ALA A 234 -0.46 -9.19 9.34
CA ALA A 234 -1.81 -8.64 9.46
C ALA A 234 -1.85 -7.20 9.99
N PRO A 235 -1.18 -6.86 11.12
CA PRO A 235 -1.13 -5.47 11.58
C PRO A 235 -0.43 -4.54 10.59
N ILE A 236 0.61 -5.02 9.89
CA ILE A 236 1.31 -4.27 8.84
C ILE A 236 0.35 -3.97 7.67
N VAL A 237 -0.41 -4.96 7.20
CA VAL A 237 -1.39 -4.76 6.13
C VAL A 237 -2.47 -3.78 6.53
N LEU A 238 -2.96 -3.83 7.77
CA LEU A 238 -3.98 -2.88 8.23
C LEU A 238 -3.43 -1.47 8.45
N HIS A 239 -2.16 -1.34 8.86
CA HIS A 239 -1.47 -0.05 8.90
C HIS A 239 -1.44 0.60 7.51
N GLU A 240 -0.98 -0.14 6.49
CA GLU A 240 -0.98 0.37 5.12
C GLU A 240 -2.39 0.59 4.55
N TYR A 241 -3.36 -0.24 4.93
CA TYR A 241 -4.76 -0.02 4.57
C TYR A 241 -5.29 1.29 5.16
N ALA A 242 -4.84 1.69 6.35
CA ALA A 242 -5.17 2.98 6.94
C ALA A 242 -4.68 4.14 6.05
N HIS A 243 -3.47 4.07 5.51
CA HIS A 243 -2.96 5.05 4.54
C HIS A 243 -3.80 5.12 3.27
N PHE A 244 -4.22 3.97 2.75
CA PHE A 244 -5.10 3.92 1.59
C PHE A 244 -6.45 4.58 1.85
N LEU A 245 -7.06 4.31 3.00
CA LEU A 245 -8.31 4.93 3.43
C LEU A 245 -8.13 6.44 3.65
N SER A 246 -7.02 6.84 4.28
CA SER A 246 -6.67 8.24 4.53
C SER A 246 -6.54 9.04 3.22
N ALA A 247 -5.86 8.48 2.22
CA ALA A 247 -5.77 9.08 0.88
C ALA A 247 -7.13 9.14 0.15
N GLY A 248 -8.12 8.35 0.58
CA GLY A 248 -9.48 8.32 0.06
C GLY A 248 -10.46 9.29 0.71
N GLN A 249 -10.01 10.08 1.69
CA GLN A 249 -10.84 11.08 2.35
C GLN A 249 -11.35 12.16 1.38
N PRO A 250 -12.52 12.76 1.63
CA PRO A 250 -12.93 13.98 0.94
C PRO A 250 -11.86 15.07 1.11
N VAL A 251 -11.44 15.69 -0.01
CA VAL A 251 -10.35 16.69 -0.02
C VAL A 251 -10.57 17.79 1.02
N ALA A 252 -11.79 18.34 1.07
CA ALA A 252 -12.14 19.41 2.01
C ALA A 252 -11.99 18.99 3.48
N ASN A 253 -12.30 17.74 3.83
CA ASN A 253 -12.12 17.23 5.19
C ASN A 253 -10.63 17.15 5.54
N ARG A 254 -9.83 16.57 4.64
CA ARG A 254 -8.39 16.37 4.83
C ARG A 254 -7.66 17.72 4.95
N GLU A 255 -8.05 18.72 4.16
CA GLU A 255 -7.55 20.10 4.26
C GLU A 255 -7.90 20.76 5.60
N ALA A 256 -9.15 20.63 6.05
CA ALA A 256 -9.58 21.19 7.32
C ALA A 256 -8.82 20.58 8.51
N LEU A 257 -8.65 19.24 8.52
CA LEU A 257 -7.89 18.52 9.54
C LEU A 257 -6.41 18.91 9.53
N ALA A 258 -5.78 18.94 8.36
CA ALA A 258 -4.36 19.29 8.23
C ALA A 258 -4.10 20.73 8.71
N ALA A 259 -4.95 21.68 8.31
CA ALA A 259 -4.84 23.06 8.77
C ALA A 259 -5.05 23.19 10.29
N ALA A 260 -6.01 22.46 10.86
CA ALA A 260 -6.28 22.47 12.28
C ALA A 260 -5.15 21.83 13.11
N PHE A 261 -4.53 20.77 12.60
CA PHE A 261 -3.40 20.10 13.23
C PHE A 261 -2.13 20.95 13.15
N ALA A 262 -1.79 21.52 11.99
CA ALA A 262 -0.62 22.37 11.82
C ALA A 262 -0.61 23.59 12.74
N ARG A 263 -1.79 24.11 13.13
CA ARG A 263 -1.89 25.18 14.14
C ARG A 263 -1.56 24.73 15.57
N ARG A 264 -1.85 23.47 15.89
CA ARG A 264 -1.58 22.86 17.22
C ARG A 264 -0.15 22.38 17.35
N CYS A 265 0.39 21.84 16.26
CA CYS A 265 1.75 21.35 16.16
C CYS A 265 2.47 22.02 14.99
N PRO A 266 2.91 23.30 15.13
CA PRO A 266 3.64 23.98 14.06
C PRO A 266 4.94 23.28 13.65
N GLY A 267 5.58 22.58 14.61
CA GLY A 267 6.80 21.80 14.38
C GLY A 267 6.63 20.58 13.48
N ALA A 268 5.38 20.10 13.26
CA ALA A 268 5.11 18.93 12.41
C ALA A 268 5.69 19.08 11.00
N LEU A 269 5.60 20.29 10.42
CA LEU A 269 6.04 20.55 9.05
C LEU A 269 7.56 20.65 8.92
N ALA A 270 8.28 20.77 10.03
CA ALA A 270 9.74 20.80 10.05
C ALA A 270 10.36 19.41 10.22
N LEU A 271 9.55 18.36 10.42
CA LEU A 271 10.05 16.98 10.49
C LEU A 271 10.63 16.56 9.13
N PRO A 272 11.67 15.70 9.10
CA PRO A 272 12.19 15.13 7.86
C PRO A 272 11.11 14.42 7.02
N ASN A 273 10.14 13.79 7.68
CA ASN A 273 8.91 13.31 7.08
C ASN A 273 7.71 13.82 7.90
N PRO A 274 7.00 14.86 7.44
CA PRO A 274 5.86 15.42 8.17
C PRO A 274 4.69 14.45 8.38
N LEU A 275 4.59 13.35 7.62
CA LEU A 275 3.60 12.29 7.85
C LEU A 275 3.76 11.64 9.23
N ASN A 276 4.97 11.63 9.79
CA ASN A 276 5.26 11.11 11.12
C ASN A 276 4.57 11.90 12.25
N ALA A 277 4.00 13.08 11.96
CA ALA A 277 3.29 13.87 12.95
C ALA A 277 1.81 13.49 13.10
N LEU A 278 1.17 12.97 12.06
CA LEU A 278 -0.28 12.72 12.07
C LEU A 278 -0.69 11.43 11.34
N GLU A 279 -0.38 11.31 10.05
CA GLU A 279 -0.75 10.14 9.24
C GLU A 279 -0.26 8.81 9.84
N GLU A 280 1.03 8.71 10.11
CA GLU A 280 1.67 7.50 10.65
C GLU A 280 1.11 7.16 12.05
N PRO A 281 0.99 8.11 13.01
CA PRO A 281 0.30 7.85 14.27
C PRO A 281 -1.11 7.27 14.15
N LEU A 282 -1.92 7.79 13.21
CA LEU A 282 -3.28 7.29 12.98
C LEU A 282 -3.27 5.86 12.42
N ALA A 283 -2.34 5.57 11.49
CA ALA A 283 -2.16 4.24 10.93
C ALA A 283 -1.64 3.24 11.97
N ILE A 284 -0.73 3.62 12.86
CA ILE A 284 -0.26 2.80 13.99
C ILE A 284 -1.42 2.53 14.97
N TYR A 285 -2.17 3.57 15.33
CA TYR A 285 -3.27 3.47 16.29
C TYR A 285 -4.35 2.50 15.81
N TRP A 286 -4.75 2.57 14.54
CA TRP A 286 -5.72 1.63 13.97
C TRP A 286 -5.09 0.30 13.59
N GLY A 287 -4.13 0.31 12.66
CA GLY A 287 -3.57 -0.90 12.04
C GLY A 287 -2.85 -1.83 13.01
N GLN A 288 -2.29 -1.29 14.10
CA GLN A 288 -1.53 -2.08 15.06
C GLN A 288 -2.22 -2.10 16.43
N TYR A 289 -2.34 -0.96 17.11
CA TYR A 289 -2.81 -0.91 18.50
C TYR A 289 -4.24 -1.42 18.68
N ARG A 290 -5.19 -0.88 17.91
CA ARG A 290 -6.59 -1.33 17.99
C ARG A 290 -6.79 -2.71 17.37
N PHE A 291 -6.09 -3.05 16.29
CA PHE A 291 -6.18 -4.39 15.70
C PHE A 291 -5.82 -5.49 16.70
N GLU A 292 -4.69 -5.33 17.40
CA GLU A 292 -4.26 -6.29 18.43
C GLU A 292 -5.31 -6.50 19.51
N ARG A 293 -6.02 -5.44 19.92
CA ARG A 293 -7.09 -5.55 20.92
C ARG A 293 -8.38 -6.11 20.35
N ASP A 294 -8.91 -5.49 19.32
CA ASP A 294 -10.26 -5.72 18.81
C ASP A 294 -10.39 -7.04 18.06
N VAL A 295 -9.30 -7.52 17.44
CA VAL A 295 -9.30 -8.75 16.64
C VAL A 295 -8.60 -9.89 17.38
N ARG A 296 -7.49 -9.60 18.06
CA ARG A 296 -6.66 -10.65 18.72
C ARG A 296 -6.82 -10.71 20.23
N GLY A 297 -7.54 -9.78 20.85
CA GLY A 297 -7.72 -9.73 22.31
C GLY A 297 -6.46 -9.36 23.10
N LYS A 298 -5.38 -8.97 22.42
CA LYS A 298 -4.08 -8.64 23.01
C LYS A 298 -3.99 -7.17 23.40
N THR A 299 -2.97 -6.81 24.17
CA THR A 299 -2.67 -5.43 24.51
C THR A 299 -1.21 -5.16 24.17
N LEU A 300 -0.97 -4.13 23.35
CA LEU A 300 0.38 -3.64 23.13
C LEU A 300 0.86 -2.88 24.35
N SER A 301 2.04 -3.25 24.86
CA SER A 301 2.67 -2.54 25.97
C SER A 301 3.08 -1.13 25.54
N SER A 302 2.83 -0.13 26.38
CA SER A 302 3.31 1.25 26.19
C SER A 302 4.83 1.34 26.19
N ASP A 303 5.50 0.41 26.87
CA ASP A 303 6.95 0.41 27.07
C ASP A 303 7.70 -0.16 25.86
N ALA A 304 7.01 -0.90 24.99
CA ALA A 304 7.57 -1.41 23.75
C ALA A 304 7.48 -0.36 22.63
N SER A 305 8.44 -0.36 21.71
CA SER A 305 8.31 0.41 20.46
C SER A 305 7.27 -0.27 19.56
N TRP A 306 6.28 0.49 19.10
CA TRP A 306 5.27 0.07 18.12
C TRP A 306 5.72 0.41 16.70
N TYR A 307 6.63 1.37 16.54
CA TYR A 307 7.11 1.82 15.24
C TYR A 307 8.53 2.38 15.29
N ILE A 308 9.26 2.22 14.18
CA ILE A 308 10.68 2.60 14.10
C ILE A 308 10.91 4.12 14.16
N GLN A 309 9.95 4.93 13.72
CA GLN A 309 10.04 6.39 13.78
C GLN A 309 9.57 6.89 15.15
N PRO A 310 10.46 7.44 16.00
CA PRO A 310 10.11 7.75 17.39
C PRO A 310 9.00 8.79 17.54
N HIS A 311 8.91 9.76 16.63
CA HIS A 311 7.85 10.77 16.68
C HIS A 311 6.47 10.15 16.42
N ALA A 312 6.37 9.29 15.40
CA ALA A 312 5.12 8.61 15.07
C ALA A 312 4.69 7.64 16.18
N ASP A 313 5.65 6.91 16.77
CA ASP A 313 5.42 6.02 17.92
C ASP A 313 4.85 6.78 19.13
N ARG A 314 5.48 7.90 19.52
CA ARG A 314 5.02 8.72 20.65
C ARG A 314 3.63 9.29 20.43
N ALA A 315 3.36 9.84 19.24
CA ALA A 315 2.04 10.39 18.91
C ALA A 315 0.96 9.29 18.89
N ALA A 316 1.25 8.09 18.36
CA ALA A 316 0.32 6.97 18.39
C ALA A 316 -0.02 6.55 19.83
N LYS A 317 0.98 6.53 20.72
CA LYS A 317 0.79 6.22 22.15
C LYS A 317 0.00 7.30 22.87
N ALA A 318 0.22 8.58 22.55
CA ALA A 318 -0.57 9.68 23.10
C ALA A 318 -2.05 9.57 22.68
N ILE A 319 -2.32 9.23 21.42
CA ILE A 319 -3.68 8.91 20.95
C ILE A 319 -4.25 7.72 21.72
N ALA A 320 -3.50 6.62 21.86
CA ALA A 320 -3.94 5.42 22.58
C ALA A 320 -4.22 5.67 24.07
N ALA A 321 -3.45 6.54 24.72
CA ALA A 321 -3.67 6.93 26.12
C ALA A 321 -4.97 7.74 26.27
N ALA A 322 -5.25 8.66 25.35
CA ALA A 322 -6.50 9.43 25.34
C ALA A 322 -7.72 8.60 24.93
N PHE A 323 -7.52 7.62 24.02
CA PHE A 323 -8.57 6.80 23.42
C PHE A 323 -8.22 5.30 23.47
N PRO A 324 -8.26 4.67 24.65
CA PRO A 324 -7.86 3.28 24.79
C PRO A 324 -8.79 2.35 24.01
N ALA A 325 -8.24 1.21 23.56
CA ALA A 325 -8.93 0.30 22.65
C ALA A 325 -10.17 -0.38 23.28
N ASP A 326 -10.28 -0.44 24.61
CA ASP A 326 -11.46 -0.92 25.33
C ASP A 326 -12.64 0.08 25.34
N ARG A 327 -12.45 1.26 24.76
CA ARG A 327 -13.48 2.30 24.56
C ARG A 327 -13.74 2.52 23.06
N PRO A 328 -14.90 3.13 22.71
CA PRO A 328 -15.19 3.53 21.35
C PRO A 328 -14.06 4.37 20.75
N ALA A 329 -13.74 4.13 19.48
CA ALA A 329 -12.76 4.94 18.76
C ALA A 329 -13.27 6.38 18.60
N PRO A 330 -12.38 7.39 18.64
CA PRO A 330 -12.77 8.77 18.42
C PRO A 330 -13.16 8.99 16.95
N ALA A 331 -13.92 10.06 16.69
CA ALA A 331 -14.14 10.51 15.32
C ALA A 331 -12.88 11.20 14.77
N LEU A 332 -12.58 11.01 13.48
CA LEU A 332 -11.59 11.79 12.77
C LEU A 332 -12.16 13.18 12.45
N ALA A 333 -12.04 14.09 13.42
CA ALA A 333 -12.57 15.45 13.34
C ALA A 333 -11.63 16.43 14.05
N VAL A 334 -11.81 17.72 13.78
CA VAL A 334 -11.11 18.77 14.52
C VAL A 334 -11.53 18.71 16.00
N GLY A 335 -10.57 18.50 16.90
CA GLY A 335 -10.82 18.43 18.33
C GLY A 335 -9.94 17.38 19.04
N PRO A 336 -10.49 16.63 20.01
CA PRO A 336 -9.71 15.83 20.97
C PRO A 336 -8.69 14.85 20.36
N LEU A 337 -9.00 14.25 19.21
CA LEU A 337 -8.06 13.35 18.53
C LEU A 337 -6.80 14.09 18.06
N LEU A 338 -6.97 15.26 17.44
CA LEU A 338 -5.84 16.07 16.98
C LEU A 338 -5.05 16.65 18.16
N ASP A 339 -5.75 17.00 19.25
CA ASP A 339 -5.10 17.47 20.49
C ASP A 339 -4.21 16.37 21.08
N ALA A 340 -4.72 15.13 21.16
CA ALA A 340 -3.94 13.98 21.65
C ALA A 340 -2.71 13.67 20.77
N ALA A 341 -2.87 13.72 19.44
CA ALA A 341 -1.76 13.53 18.52
C ALA A 341 -0.70 14.64 18.65
N ALA A 342 -1.12 15.88 18.89
CA ALA A 342 -0.24 17.04 19.01
C ALA A 342 0.59 17.05 20.30
N LEU A 343 0.24 16.25 21.32
CA LEU A 343 1.05 16.11 22.54
C LEU A 343 2.48 15.63 22.27
N ALA A 344 2.74 14.95 21.17
CA ALA A 344 4.08 14.52 20.79
C ALA A 344 4.98 15.65 20.26
N CYS A 345 4.41 16.84 20.08
CA CYS A 345 5.08 18.02 19.56
C CYS A 345 5.60 18.96 20.65
N GLU A 346 5.22 18.73 21.91
CA GLU A 346 5.75 19.39 23.11
C GLU A 346 7.03 18.70 23.60
#